data_AF-A0A5C9EAX1-F1
#
_entry.id   AF-A0A5C9EAX1-F1
#
_cell.length_a   1.000
_cell.length_b   1.000
_cell.length_c   1.000
_cell.angle_alpha   90.00
_cell.angle_beta   90.00
_cell.angle_gamma   90.00
#
_symmetry.space_group_name_H-M   'P 1'
#
loop_
_entity.id
_entity.type
_entity.pdbx_description
1 polymer ?
#
loop_
_entity_poly.entity_id
_entity_poly.type
_entity_poly.pdbx_seq_one_letter_code
_entity_poly.pdbx_strand_id
1 'polypeptide(L)'
;MKIIKIIEKGKIHKAAKLLLEAEHAIALTGAGVSTESGIPDFRGEGGIWEKYKPEIYGNIRSFIKDPTKFWKMAEKVAPKLFEADPNAG
;
A
#
# COMPACT_ATOMS: atom_id res chain seq x y z
N MET A 1 -8.79 16.97 20.57
CA MET A 1 -8.27 15.58 20.62
C MET A 1 -9.30 14.53 21.11
N LYS A 2 -10.05 14.72 22.20
CA LYS A 2 -11.05 13.73 22.69
C LYS A 2 -12.24 13.50 21.74
N ILE A 3 -12.79 14.56 21.13
CA ILE A 3 -13.98 14.48 20.26
C ILE A 3 -13.68 13.68 18.97
N ILE A 4 -12.50 13.87 18.37
CA ILE A 4 -12.07 13.14 17.17
C ILE A 4 -12.02 11.63 17.43
N LYS A 5 -11.44 11.20 18.56
CA LYS A 5 -11.42 9.78 18.97
C LYS A 5 -12.80 9.16 19.19
N ILE A 6 -13.78 9.95 19.65
CA ILE A 6 -15.17 9.48 19.82
C ILE A 6 -15.83 9.25 18.46
N ILE A 7 -15.65 10.18 17.52
CA ILE A 7 -16.17 10.07 16.15
C ILE A 7 -15.55 8.87 15.43
N GLU A 8 -14.25 8.65 15.56
CA GLU A 8 -13.55 7.48 15.01
C GLU A 8 -14.08 6.16 15.57
N LYS A 9 -14.23 6.05 16.90
CA LYS A 9 -14.84 4.86 17.52
C LYS A 9 -16.26 4.61 17.04
N GLY A 10 -17.06 5.66 16.82
CA GLY A 10 -18.41 5.55 16.28
C GLY A 10 -18.42 4.99 14.84
N LYS A 11 -17.48 5.41 14.01
CA LYS A 11 -17.34 4.89 12.63
C LYS A 11 -16.95 3.42 12.62
N ILE A 12 -16.02 3.00 13.48
CA ILE A 12 -15.60 1.59 13.60
C ILE A 12 -16.77 0.70 14.03
N HIS A 13 -17.55 1.11 15.05
CA HIS A 13 -18.73 0.36 15.47
C HIS A 13 -19.76 0.23 14.34
N LYS A 14 -19.97 1.29 13.57
CA LYS A 14 -20.88 1.26 12.42
C LYS A 14 -20.39 0.30 11.34
N ALA A 15 -19.10 0.32 11.02
CA ALA A 15 -18.51 -0.61 10.06
C ALA A 15 -18.64 -2.06 10.53
N ALA A 16 -18.33 -2.35 11.80
CA ALA A 16 -18.50 -3.69 12.37
C ALA A 16 -19.95 -4.18 12.30
N LYS A 17 -20.93 -3.32 12.60
CA LYS A 17 -22.35 -3.67 12.47
C LYS A 17 -22.71 -4.03 11.03
N LEU A 18 -22.32 -3.20 10.07
CA LEU A 18 -22.59 -3.45 8.65
C LEU A 18 -21.95 -4.76 8.15
N LEU A 19 -20.74 -5.08 8.64
CA LEU A 19 -20.05 -6.34 8.30
C LEU A 19 -20.77 -7.57 8.89
N LEU A 20 -21.28 -7.47 10.13
CA LEU A 20 -22.02 -8.56 10.78
C LEU A 20 -23.39 -8.83 10.13
N GLU A 21 -24.01 -7.79 9.57
CA GLU A 21 -25.32 -7.88 8.91
C GLU A 21 -25.22 -8.24 7.41
N ALA A 22 -24.03 -8.20 6.82
CA ALA A 22 -23.83 -8.44 5.40
C ALA A 22 -23.90 -9.95 5.06
N GLU A 23 -24.70 -10.30 4.05
CA GLU A 23 -24.69 -11.65 3.48
C GLU A 23 -23.42 -11.93 2.65
N HIS A 24 -22.82 -10.89 2.07
CA HIS A 24 -21.56 -10.95 1.32
C HIS A 24 -20.76 -9.65 1.54
N ALA A 25 -19.62 -9.76 2.24
CA ALA A 25 -18.67 -8.67 2.42
C ALA A 25 -17.49 -8.81 1.46
N ILE A 26 -17.05 -7.69 0.88
CA ILE A 26 -15.90 -7.63 -0.03
C ILE A 26 -14.95 -6.55 0.47
N ALA A 27 -13.67 -6.90 0.62
CA ALA A 27 -12.60 -5.95 0.89
C ALA A 27 -11.81 -5.67 -0.39
N LEU A 28 -11.72 -4.40 -0.77
CA LEU A 28 -10.81 -3.94 -1.82
C LEU A 28 -9.59 -3.32 -1.15
N THR A 29 -8.44 -3.95 -1.29
CA THR A 29 -7.19 -3.49 -0.66
C THR A 29 -6.26 -2.84 -1.68
N GLY A 30 -5.40 -1.94 -1.19
CA GLY A 30 -4.28 -1.38 -1.94
C GLY A 30 -2.99 -1.54 -1.17
N ALA A 31 -1.89 -0.97 -1.68
CA ALA A 31 -0.57 -1.05 -1.04
C ALA A 31 -0.54 -0.55 0.42
N GLY A 32 -1.44 0.36 0.79
CA GLY A 32 -1.55 0.89 2.15
C GLY A 32 -1.76 -0.15 3.24
N VAL A 33 -2.41 -1.30 2.95
CA VAL A 33 -2.56 -2.38 3.94
C VAL A 33 -1.22 -3.07 4.24
N SER A 34 -0.22 -2.91 3.37
CA SER A 34 1.09 -3.56 3.47
C SER A 34 2.19 -2.65 4.01
N THR A 35 1.94 -1.35 4.17
CA THR A 35 2.96 -0.41 4.66
C THR A 35 3.39 -0.71 6.09
N GLU A 36 2.45 -1.15 6.94
CA GLU A 36 2.74 -1.60 8.31
C GLU A 36 3.54 -2.91 8.36
N SER A 37 3.53 -3.70 7.28
CA SER A 37 4.42 -4.85 7.09
C SER A 37 5.81 -4.47 6.55
N GLY A 38 6.12 -3.18 6.44
CA GLY A 38 7.40 -2.68 5.94
C GLY A 38 7.54 -2.68 4.41
N ILE A 39 6.47 -3.05 3.67
CA ILE A 39 6.45 -2.99 2.21
C ILE A 39 6.16 -1.54 1.80
N PRO A 40 7.08 -0.87 1.08
CA PRO A 40 6.85 0.51 0.67
C PRO A 40 5.69 0.57 -0.34
N ASP A 41 4.81 1.54 -0.17
CA ASP A 41 3.83 1.84 -1.20
C ASP A 41 4.48 2.65 -2.34
N PHE A 42 3.67 2.99 -3.34
CA PHE A 42 4.13 3.77 -4.47
C PHE A 42 4.03 5.29 -4.28
N ARG A 43 3.14 5.80 -3.43
CA ARG A 43 2.66 7.19 -3.47
C ARG A 43 2.63 7.93 -2.13
N GLY A 44 2.60 7.21 -1.01
CA GLY A 44 2.60 7.79 0.32
C GLY A 44 3.94 8.41 0.67
N GLU A 45 4.04 8.91 1.90
CA GLU A 45 5.28 9.49 2.43
C GLU A 45 6.41 8.46 2.41
N GLY A 46 7.54 8.80 1.78
CA GLY A 46 8.65 7.87 1.56
C GLY A 46 8.36 6.77 0.53
N GLY A 47 7.27 6.91 -0.24
CA GLY A 47 6.88 5.98 -1.29
C GLY A 47 7.89 5.90 -2.44
N ILE A 48 7.83 4.82 -3.22
CA ILE A 48 8.82 4.52 -4.27
C ILE A 48 8.94 5.69 -5.27
N TRP A 49 7.85 6.38 -5.60
CA TRP A 49 7.85 7.44 -6.61
C TRP A 49 8.44 8.77 -6.15
N GLU A 50 8.66 9.00 -4.85
CA GLU A 50 9.42 10.16 -4.40
C GLU A 50 10.90 10.05 -4.81
N LYS A 51 11.42 8.82 -4.96
CA LYS A 51 12.81 8.55 -5.33
C LYS A 51 12.99 8.10 -6.79
N TYR A 52 12.01 7.37 -7.33
CA TYR A 52 12.08 6.78 -8.68
C TYR A 52 10.97 7.36 -9.54
N LYS A 53 11.34 8.18 -10.54
CA LYS A 53 10.35 8.81 -11.42
C LYS A 53 9.52 7.76 -12.19
N PRO A 54 8.19 7.71 -12.03
CA PRO A 54 7.37 6.64 -12.62
C PRO A 54 7.41 6.62 -14.16
N GLU A 55 7.61 7.77 -14.79
CA GLU A 55 7.78 7.87 -16.25
C GLU A 55 9.05 7.19 -16.78
N ILE A 56 10.05 6.96 -15.91
CA ILE A 56 11.28 6.25 -16.24
C ILE A 56 11.23 4.80 -15.73
N TYR A 57 10.80 4.60 -14.49
CA TYR A 57 10.93 3.32 -13.79
C TYR A 57 9.67 2.45 -13.79
N GLY A 58 8.48 3.04 -14.02
CA GLY A 58 7.18 2.35 -14.01
C GLY A 58 6.44 2.43 -15.34
N ASN A 59 7.12 2.78 -16.43
CA ASN A 59 6.51 2.99 -17.74
C ASN A 59 6.93 1.92 -18.75
N ILE A 60 5.95 1.29 -19.42
CA ILE A 60 6.19 0.22 -20.39
C ILE A 60 7.06 0.65 -21.58
N ARG A 61 6.90 1.88 -22.08
CA ARG A 61 7.72 2.39 -23.21
C ARG A 61 9.17 2.58 -22.78
N SER A 62 9.38 3.08 -21.56
CA SER A 62 10.73 3.19 -20.98
C SER A 62 11.34 1.82 -20.76
N PHE A 63 10.57 0.86 -20.23
CA PHE A 63 11.03 -0.51 -19.98
C PHE A 63 11.47 -1.23 -21.26
N ILE A 64 10.70 -1.12 -22.36
CA ILE A 64 11.06 -1.72 -23.65
C ILE A 64 12.35 -1.09 -24.21
N LYS A 65 12.55 0.21 -23.99
CA LYS A 65 13.73 0.94 -24.48
C LYS A 65 14.99 0.62 -23.67
N ASP A 66 14.89 0.58 -22.35
CA ASP A 66 15.98 0.25 -21.44
C ASP A 66 15.40 -0.39 -20.15
N PRO A 67 15.37 -1.73 -20.06
CA PRO A 67 14.82 -2.43 -18.90
C PRO A 67 15.72 -2.29 -17.66
N THR A 68 16.98 -1.87 -17.82
CA THR A 68 17.96 -1.76 -16.74
C THR A 68 17.50 -0.82 -15.63
N LYS A 69 16.76 0.24 -15.98
CA LYS A 69 16.22 1.19 -14.99
C LYS A 69 15.28 0.51 -14.01
N PHE A 70 14.29 -0.21 -14.52
CA PHE A 70 13.35 -0.98 -13.70
C PHE A 70 14.09 -1.99 -12.84
N TRP A 71 14.96 -2.81 -13.43
CA TRP A 71 15.64 -3.88 -12.68
C TRP A 71 16.56 -3.35 -11.58
N LYS A 72 17.29 -2.24 -11.80
CA LYS A 72 18.10 -1.60 -10.75
C LYS A 72 17.27 -0.99 -9.61
N MET A 73 16.04 -0.57 -9.90
CA MET A 73 15.10 -0.16 -8.84
C MET A 73 14.57 -1.39 -8.11
N ALA A 74 14.12 -2.41 -8.85
CA ALA A 74 13.55 -3.64 -8.31
C ALA A 74 14.55 -4.35 -7.38
N GLU A 75 15.82 -4.44 -7.74
CA GLU A 75 16.90 -5.00 -6.90
C GLU A 75 16.98 -4.33 -5.52
N LYS A 76 16.67 -3.03 -5.43
CA LYS A 76 16.71 -2.26 -4.17
C LYS A 76 15.42 -2.34 -3.37
N VAL A 77 14.29 -2.56 -4.04
CA VAL A 77 12.94 -2.50 -3.42
C VAL A 77 12.43 -3.90 -3.07
N ALA A 78 12.64 -4.88 -3.96
CA ALA A 78 12.09 -6.23 -3.86
C ALA A 78 12.52 -7.01 -2.61
N PRO A 79 13.74 -6.89 -2.05
CA PRO A 79 14.13 -7.66 -0.87
C PRO A 79 13.15 -7.52 0.30
N LYS A 80 12.60 -6.31 0.51
CA LYS A 80 11.60 -6.03 1.56
C LYS A 80 10.31 -6.85 1.41
N LEU A 81 9.96 -7.27 0.20
CA LEU A 81 8.77 -8.11 -0.05
C LEU A 81 8.95 -9.52 0.52
N PHE A 82 10.18 -10.02 0.53
CA PHE A 82 10.50 -11.38 0.97
C PHE A 82 10.80 -11.47 2.47
N GLU A 83 11.01 -10.33 3.12
CA GLU A 83 11.23 -10.21 4.57
C GLU A 83 9.94 -9.87 5.34
N ALA A 84 8.86 -9.55 4.64
CA ALA A 84 7.62 -9.05 5.24
C ALA A 84 6.71 -10.19 5.75
N ASP A 85 6.19 -10.00 6.96
CA ASP A 85 5.12 -10.82 7.53
C ASP A 85 3.77 -10.09 7.49
N PRO A 86 2.63 -10.81 7.52
CA PRO A 86 1.32 -10.19 7.68
C PRO A 86 1.24 -9.31 8.94
N ASN A 87 0.63 -8.13 8.82
CA ASN A 87 0.34 -7.26 9.95
C ASN A 87 -1.09 -7.49 10.48
N ALA A 88 -1.48 -6.73 11.51
CA ALA A 88 -2.75 -6.91 12.21
C ALA A 88 -3.98 -6.64 11.33
N GLY A 89 -3.87 -5.76 10.33
CA GLY A 89 -4.99 -5.34 9.46
C GLY A 89 -6.09 -4.53 10.17
#